data_AF-Q9LXW4-F1
#
_entry.id   AF-Q9LXW4-F1
#
_cell.length_a   1.000
_cell.length_b   1.000
_cell.length_c   1.000
_cell.angle_alpha   90.00
_cell.angle_beta   90.00
_cell.angle_gamma   90.00
#
_symmetry.space_group_name_H-M   'P 1'
#
loop_
_entity.id
_entity.type
_entity.pdbx_description
1 polymer ?
#
loop_
_entity_poly.entity_id
_entity_poly.type
_entity_poly.pdbx_seq_one_letter_code
_entity_poly.pdbx_strand_id
1 'polypeptide(L)'
;MAGCSMMKVDRTFPDLKEIPVDLATRFRQMIEWLEIANSECRLTPYKKISHIYQIFHSQGVLECLFRRGEDDISFMIEASVYLLDHPLDGSRSSSPTICDFAGVLPTIFVTFRNKRLGTMVSGASVEFMEFAHHIQEHIHRTSFPEIRTAEIHKISLIDVRFGNMDRNAKNIIVKVEDNIPHFVPIDHEMCFINTGQNYNLCKPYWLSLEDSSIYEA
;
A
#
# COMPACT_ATOMS: atom_id res chain seq x y z
N MET A 1 25.94 -12.23 28.70
CA MET A 1 24.68 -12.19 27.93
C MET A 1 25.04 -12.03 26.46
N ALA A 2 24.86 -13.07 25.64
CA ALA A 2 25.07 -12.93 24.20
C ALA A 2 23.97 -12.00 23.67
N GLY A 3 24.35 -10.76 23.33
CA GLY A 3 23.42 -9.81 22.72
C GLY A 3 22.91 -10.43 21.42
N CYS A 4 21.61 -10.71 21.36
CA CYS A 4 20.98 -11.13 20.11
C CYS A 4 21.09 -9.92 19.17
N SER A 5 22.08 -9.94 18.27
CA SER A 5 22.22 -8.92 17.25
C SER A 5 20.95 -8.95 16.41
N MET A 6 20.14 -7.90 16.54
CA MET A 6 18.92 -7.73 15.75
C MET A 6 19.33 -7.72 14.28
N MET A 7 18.73 -8.61 13.49
CA MET A 7 18.99 -8.61 12.05
C MET A 7 18.36 -7.39 11.43
N LYS A 8 19.22 -6.55 10.84
CA LYS A 8 18.84 -5.25 10.32
C LYS A 8 18.42 -5.31 8.86
N VAL A 9 17.61 -4.34 8.45
CA VAL A 9 17.39 -4.00 7.05
C VAL A 9 18.70 -3.53 6.43
N ASP A 10 18.99 -4.05 5.25
CA ASP A 10 20.22 -3.82 4.48
C ASP A 10 20.07 -2.62 3.54
N ARG A 11 18.95 -2.54 2.82
CA ARG A 11 18.62 -1.44 1.90
C ARG A 11 17.15 -1.08 2.02
N THR A 12 16.85 0.21 1.84
CA THR A 12 15.49 0.71 1.68
C THR A 12 15.32 1.44 0.36
N PHE A 13 14.10 1.50 -0.14
CA PHE A 13 13.69 2.51 -1.12
C PHE A 13 12.33 3.09 -0.70
N PRO A 14 12.20 4.43 -0.58
CA PRO A 14 13.25 5.43 -0.77
C PRO A 14 14.38 5.31 0.29
N ASP A 15 15.52 5.97 0.06
CA ASP A 15 16.49 6.16 1.15
C ASP A 15 15.87 7.12 2.17
N LEU A 16 15.88 6.72 3.45
CA LEU A 16 15.30 7.50 4.54
C LEU A 16 15.94 8.90 4.72
N LYS A 17 17.12 9.13 4.14
CA LYS A 17 17.81 10.44 4.12
C LYS A 17 17.31 11.36 3.00
N GLU A 18 16.60 10.83 2.01
CA GLU A 18 16.12 11.57 0.83
C GLU A 18 14.65 12.02 0.95
N ILE A 19 14.01 11.71 2.07
CA ILE A 19 12.60 12.02 2.33
C ILE A 19 12.42 12.90 3.58
N PRO A 20 11.26 13.57 3.73
CA PRO A 20 10.95 14.38 4.91
C PRO A 20 11.08 13.62 6.22
N VAL A 21 11.46 14.34 7.28
CA VAL A 21 11.74 13.77 8.61
C VAL A 21 10.55 12.98 9.18
N ASP A 22 9.33 13.47 9.00
CA ASP A 22 8.11 12.84 9.51
C ASP A 22 7.86 11.50 8.80
N LEU A 23 7.99 11.48 7.48
CA LEU A 23 7.86 10.26 6.69
C LEU A 23 8.98 9.26 7.01
N ALA A 24 10.22 9.74 7.12
CA ALA A 24 11.34 8.92 7.52
C ALA A 24 11.13 8.32 8.91
N THR A 25 10.50 9.05 9.83
CA THR A 25 10.17 8.57 11.18
C THR A 25 9.12 7.47 11.13
N ARG A 26 8.06 7.61 10.32
CA ARG A 26 7.06 6.55 10.14
C ARG A 26 7.69 5.29 9.54
N PHE A 27 8.52 5.43 8.51
CA PHE A 27 9.20 4.29 7.90
C PHE A 27 10.22 3.62 8.82
N ARG A 28 10.91 4.36 9.70
CA ARG A 28 11.77 3.76 10.74
C ARG A 28 10.95 2.87 11.67
N GLN A 29 9.77 3.31 12.12
CA GLN A 29 8.89 2.48 12.95
C GLN A 29 8.48 1.19 12.25
N MET A 30 8.07 1.28 10.98
CA MET A 30 7.72 0.11 10.17
C MET A 30 8.89 -0.87 10.03
N ILE A 31 10.10 -0.35 9.81
CA ILE A 31 11.34 -1.13 9.74
C ILE A 31 11.64 -1.80 11.08
N GLU A 32 11.56 -1.08 12.20
CA GLU A 32 11.81 -1.62 13.54
C GLU A 32 10.87 -2.79 13.85
N TRP A 33 9.58 -2.67 13.53
CA TRP A 33 8.63 -3.77 13.72
C TRP A 33 8.97 -4.98 12.83
N LEU A 34 9.39 -4.76 11.59
CA LEU A 34 9.84 -5.83 10.69
C LEU A 34 11.12 -6.50 11.21
N GLU A 35 12.11 -5.74 11.67
CA GLU A 35 13.36 -6.25 12.22
C GLU A 35 13.11 -7.10 13.47
N ILE A 36 12.23 -6.64 14.37
CA ILE A 36 11.80 -7.41 15.55
C ILE A 36 11.12 -8.71 15.11
N ALA A 37 10.12 -8.63 14.23
CA ALA A 37 9.39 -9.81 13.74
C ALA A 37 10.32 -10.82 13.05
N ASN A 38 11.29 -10.36 12.27
CA ASN A 38 12.30 -11.21 11.65
C ASN A 38 13.26 -11.81 12.69
N SER A 39 13.75 -11.01 13.64
CA SER A 39 14.67 -11.46 14.69
C SER A 39 14.04 -12.51 15.62
N GLU A 40 12.73 -12.49 15.79
CA GLU A 40 11.98 -13.44 16.60
C GLU A 40 11.38 -14.59 15.79
N CYS A 41 11.69 -14.67 14.49
CA CYS A 41 11.12 -15.66 13.55
C CYS A 41 9.57 -15.64 13.50
N ARG A 42 8.96 -14.47 13.69
CA ARG A 42 7.50 -14.24 13.76
C ARG A 42 6.86 -13.72 12.48
N LEU A 43 7.57 -13.72 11.36
CA LEU A 43 6.98 -13.43 10.04
C LEU A 43 6.00 -14.56 9.66
N THR A 44 4.73 -14.37 9.98
CA THR A 44 3.66 -15.34 9.75
C THR A 44 2.76 -14.91 8.59
N PRO A 45 2.31 -15.83 7.72
CA PRO A 45 1.47 -15.50 6.57
C PRO A 45 0.15 -14.79 6.96
N TYR A 46 -0.19 -13.72 6.27
CA TYR A 46 -1.49 -13.05 6.36
C TYR A 46 -2.54 -13.83 5.55
N LYS A 47 -3.69 -14.15 6.15
CA LYS A 47 -4.81 -14.89 5.50
C LYS A 47 -4.38 -16.13 4.69
N LYS A 48 -3.33 -16.84 5.14
CA LYS A 48 -2.72 -18.01 4.46
C LYS A 48 -2.07 -17.71 3.10
N ILE A 49 -1.87 -16.44 2.74
CA ILE A 49 -1.13 -16.03 1.54
C ILE A 49 0.37 -16.12 1.85
N SER A 50 1.06 -17.08 1.22
CA SER A 50 2.41 -17.50 1.60
C SER A 50 3.51 -16.43 1.45
N HIS A 51 3.26 -15.40 0.63
CA HIS A 51 4.20 -14.33 0.33
C HIS A 51 3.85 -12.99 1.01
N ILE A 52 2.75 -12.91 1.78
CA ILE A 52 2.38 -11.72 2.55
C ILE A 52 2.49 -12.05 4.03
N TYR A 53 3.30 -11.31 4.78
CA TYR A 53 3.58 -11.57 6.18
C TYR A 53 3.03 -10.47 7.07
N GLN A 54 2.51 -10.84 8.24
CA GLN A 54 1.99 -9.91 9.24
C GLN A 54 3.13 -9.36 10.10
N ILE A 55 3.14 -8.05 10.32
CA ILE A 55 4.08 -7.36 11.20
C ILE A 55 3.27 -6.66 12.29
N PHE A 56 3.57 -7.00 13.54
CA PHE A 56 2.86 -6.50 14.71
C PHE A 56 3.73 -5.55 15.53
N HIS A 57 3.13 -4.51 16.09
CA HIS A 57 3.71 -3.75 17.18
C HIS A 57 3.82 -4.61 18.46
N SER A 58 4.59 -4.13 19.45
CA SER A 58 4.81 -4.77 20.76
C SER A 58 3.52 -5.10 21.53
N GLN A 59 2.44 -4.37 21.29
CA GLN A 59 1.13 -4.59 21.92
C GLN A 59 0.25 -5.61 21.17
N GLY A 60 0.76 -6.26 20.11
CA GLY A 60 0.02 -7.26 19.34
C GLY A 60 -0.94 -6.68 18.29
N VAL A 61 -0.85 -5.38 18.01
CA VAL A 61 -1.61 -4.71 16.95
C VAL A 61 -0.93 -4.95 15.60
N LEU A 62 -1.69 -5.35 14.58
CA LEU A 62 -1.19 -5.50 13.21
C LEU A 62 -0.97 -4.12 12.60
N GLU A 63 0.27 -3.79 12.28
CA GLU A 63 0.66 -2.46 11.80
C GLU A 63 1.09 -2.46 10.34
N CYS A 64 1.69 -3.55 9.86
CA CYS A 64 2.15 -3.65 8.48
C CYS A 64 1.93 -5.05 7.90
N LEU A 65 1.87 -5.10 6.59
CA LEU A 65 2.01 -6.30 5.80
C LEU A 65 3.33 -6.22 5.02
N PHE A 66 4.16 -7.26 5.12
CA PHE A 66 5.36 -7.39 4.29
C PHE A 66 5.09 -8.36 3.14
N ARG A 67 5.05 -7.84 1.92
CA ARG A 67 4.90 -8.60 0.68
C ARG A 67 6.28 -8.94 0.13
N ARG A 68 6.65 -10.21 0.21
CA ARG A 68 7.93 -10.73 -0.29
C ARG A 68 7.81 -11.12 -1.75
N GLY A 69 8.83 -10.80 -2.54
CA GLY A 69 8.95 -11.31 -3.92
C GLY A 69 10.39 -11.28 -4.41
N GLU A 70 10.54 -11.55 -5.70
CA GLU A 70 11.85 -11.70 -6.37
C GLU A 70 12.23 -10.49 -7.21
N ASP A 71 11.25 -9.72 -7.71
CA ASP A 71 11.49 -8.51 -8.49
C ASP A 71 11.52 -7.27 -7.60
N ASP A 72 12.70 -6.69 -7.42
CA ASP A 72 12.88 -5.44 -6.69
C ASP A 72 12.12 -4.29 -7.36
N ILE A 73 12.02 -4.28 -8.70
CA ILE A 73 11.44 -3.16 -9.46
C ILE A 73 9.95 -3.02 -9.15
N SER A 74 9.16 -4.10 -9.20
CA SER A 74 7.74 -4.10 -8.83
C SER A 74 7.46 -3.49 -7.45
N PHE A 75 8.28 -3.81 -6.43
CA PHE A 75 8.08 -3.26 -5.08
C PHE A 75 8.58 -1.82 -4.94
N MET A 76 9.62 -1.44 -5.68
CA MET A 76 10.06 -0.04 -5.76
C MET A 76 9.02 0.82 -6.48
N ILE A 77 8.33 0.29 -7.49
CA ILE A 77 7.19 0.94 -8.15
C ILE A 77 6.07 1.18 -7.12
N GLU A 78 5.72 0.18 -6.31
CA GLU A 78 4.69 0.32 -5.28
C GLU A 78 5.03 1.42 -4.26
N ALA A 79 6.27 1.46 -3.77
CA ALA A 79 6.78 2.54 -2.92
C ALA A 79 6.79 3.90 -3.65
N SER A 80 7.12 3.92 -4.94
CA SER A 80 7.13 5.16 -5.74
C SER A 80 5.74 5.75 -5.89
N VAL A 81 4.72 4.91 -6.09
CA VAL A 81 3.32 5.36 -6.20
C VAL A 81 2.86 6.00 -4.89
N TYR A 82 3.22 5.42 -3.73
CA TYR A 82 2.96 6.06 -2.44
C TYR A 82 3.62 7.45 -2.33
N LEU A 83 4.90 7.56 -2.66
CA LEU A 83 5.61 8.84 -2.60
C LEU A 83 4.97 9.90 -3.51
N LEU A 84 4.50 9.48 -4.68
CA LEU A 84 3.88 10.33 -5.70
C LEU A 84 2.38 10.59 -5.49
N ASP A 85 1.72 9.93 -4.53
CA ASP A 85 0.31 10.18 -4.18
C ASP A 85 0.14 11.49 -3.37
N HIS A 86 0.54 12.61 -3.98
CA HIS A 86 0.79 13.91 -3.33
C HIS A 86 -0.22 14.31 -2.23
N PRO A 87 0.26 14.97 -1.16
CA PRO A 87 -0.64 15.54 -0.19
C PRO A 87 -1.42 16.72 -0.78
N LEU A 88 -2.66 16.90 -0.36
CA LEU A 88 -3.55 17.98 -0.78
C LEU A 88 -3.07 19.35 -0.28
N ASP A 89 -2.32 19.36 0.82
CA ASP A 89 -1.77 20.56 1.46
C ASP A 89 -0.47 21.09 0.81
N GLY A 90 0.08 20.40 -0.20
CA GLY A 90 1.21 20.89 -0.98
C GLY A 90 2.20 19.81 -1.43
N SER A 91 3.47 20.16 -1.51
CA SER A 91 4.52 19.20 -1.86
C SER A 91 4.71 18.19 -0.74
N ARG A 92 4.94 16.92 -1.09
CA ARG A 92 5.37 15.89 -0.12
C ARG A 92 6.55 16.35 0.71
N SER A 93 7.47 17.12 0.11
CA SER A 93 8.67 17.63 0.78
C SER A 93 8.40 18.54 1.99
N SER A 94 7.20 19.14 2.07
CA SER A 94 6.81 20.11 3.10
C SER A 94 5.60 19.68 3.93
N SER A 95 4.98 18.56 3.56
CA SER A 95 3.74 18.11 4.18
C SER A 95 4.02 17.08 5.27
N PRO A 96 3.47 17.25 6.48
CA PRO A 96 3.47 16.21 7.51
C PRO A 96 2.43 15.11 7.21
N THR A 97 1.57 15.30 6.20
CA THR A 97 0.46 14.42 5.89
C THR A 97 0.98 13.12 5.25
N ILE A 98 0.83 12.02 5.99
CA ILE A 98 1.34 10.70 5.62
C ILE A 98 0.53 10.07 4.47
N CYS A 99 -0.80 10.21 4.46
CA CYS A 99 -1.68 9.71 3.40
C CYS A 99 -2.64 10.83 2.99
N ASP A 100 -2.92 10.99 1.70
CA ASP A 100 -3.87 12.04 1.29
C ASP A 100 -4.61 11.71 -0.03
N PHE A 101 -4.21 12.27 -1.17
CA PHE A 101 -5.04 12.43 -2.36
C PHE A 101 -5.85 11.19 -2.74
N ALA A 102 -5.19 10.09 -3.12
CA ALA A 102 -5.87 8.82 -3.38
C ALA A 102 -5.91 7.91 -2.15
N GLY A 103 -5.12 8.25 -1.12
CA GLY A 103 -5.01 7.48 0.11
C GLY A 103 -4.13 6.26 -0.04
N VAL A 104 -3.14 6.28 -0.95
CA VAL A 104 -2.17 5.19 -1.11
C VAL A 104 -1.48 4.99 0.23
N LEU A 105 -1.45 3.73 0.70
CA LEU A 105 -0.91 3.40 2.01
C LEU A 105 0.62 3.54 2.04
N PRO A 106 1.21 4.00 3.17
CA PRO A 106 2.64 4.12 3.34
C PRO A 106 3.34 2.83 3.00
N THR A 107 4.23 2.91 2.01
CA THR A 107 4.91 1.76 1.45
C THR A 107 6.39 2.03 1.35
N ILE A 108 7.19 1.12 1.88
CA ILE A 108 8.65 1.14 1.79
C ILE A 108 9.16 -0.20 1.26
N PHE A 109 10.01 -0.13 0.25
CA PHE A 109 10.76 -1.30 -0.20
C PHE A 109 11.92 -1.56 0.76
N VAL A 110 12.15 -2.83 1.10
CA VAL A 110 13.22 -3.24 2.02
C VAL A 110 13.91 -4.52 1.53
N THR A 111 15.21 -4.60 1.75
CA THR A 111 15.96 -5.87 1.68
C THR A 111 16.53 -6.20 3.06
N PHE A 112 16.54 -7.48 3.42
CA PHE A 112 17.13 -7.93 4.68
C PHE A 112 17.46 -9.42 4.64
N ARG A 113 18.28 -9.88 5.59
CA ARG A 113 18.51 -11.31 5.79
C ARG A 113 17.35 -11.91 6.59
N ASN A 114 16.57 -12.80 5.98
CA ASN A 114 15.52 -13.49 6.70
C ASN A 114 16.12 -14.50 7.68
N LYS A 115 15.80 -14.38 8.99
CA LYS A 115 16.38 -15.22 10.03
C LYS A 115 16.10 -16.70 9.85
N ARG A 116 14.87 -17.01 9.44
CA ARG A 116 14.39 -18.39 9.31
C ARG A 116 14.96 -19.07 8.07
N LEU A 117 15.11 -18.34 6.97
CA LEU A 117 15.62 -18.87 5.69
C LEU A 117 17.15 -18.80 5.58
N GLY A 118 17.79 -17.88 6.32
CA GLY A 118 19.23 -17.63 6.24
C GLY A 118 19.69 -16.86 5.00
N THR A 119 18.77 -16.52 4.09
CA THR A 119 19.04 -15.84 2.82
C THR A 119 18.59 -14.37 2.83
N MET A 120 19.10 -13.58 1.89
CA MET A 120 18.54 -12.26 1.61
C MET A 120 17.14 -12.42 1.01
N VAL A 121 16.24 -11.51 1.39
CA VAL A 121 14.90 -11.38 0.82
C VAL A 121 14.61 -9.91 0.53
N SER A 122 13.77 -9.68 -0.46
CA SER A 122 13.28 -8.36 -0.87
C SER A 122 11.76 -8.31 -0.79
N GLY A 123 11.20 -7.12 -0.62
CA GLY A 123 9.75 -6.92 -0.64
C GLY A 123 9.32 -5.51 -0.26
N ALA A 124 8.02 -5.28 -0.31
CA ALA A 124 7.39 -4.05 0.18
C ALA A 124 6.80 -4.27 1.58
N SER A 125 7.13 -3.39 2.52
CA SER A 125 6.40 -3.24 3.77
C SER A 125 5.35 -2.15 3.57
N VAL A 126 4.09 -2.53 3.63
CA VAL A 126 2.93 -1.66 3.44
C VAL A 126 2.22 -1.51 4.78
N GLU A 127 1.88 -0.29 5.15
CA GLU A 127 1.09 -0.02 6.34
C GLU A 127 -0.27 -0.74 6.25
N PHE A 128 -0.66 -1.39 7.33
CA PHE A 128 -1.92 -2.09 7.40
C PHE A 128 -3.03 -1.09 7.71
N MET A 129 -4.11 -1.15 6.91
CA MET A 129 -5.35 -0.46 7.18
C MET A 129 -6.45 -1.49 7.35
N GLU A 130 -7.21 -1.40 8.44
CA GLU A 130 -8.44 -2.18 8.56
C GLU A 130 -9.46 -1.67 7.54
N PHE A 131 -10.01 -2.59 6.76
CA PHE A 131 -10.98 -2.30 5.72
C PHE A 131 -12.16 -3.26 5.84
N ALA A 132 -13.34 -2.79 5.44
CA ALA A 132 -14.56 -3.60 5.53
C ALA A 132 -14.52 -4.72 4.48
N HIS A 133 -14.38 -4.34 3.21
CA HIS A 133 -14.44 -5.27 2.08
C HIS A 133 -13.65 -4.72 0.88
N HIS A 134 -13.46 -5.54 -0.15
CA HIS A 134 -13.09 -5.04 -1.47
C HIS A 134 -14.29 -4.34 -2.14
N ILE A 135 -14.04 -3.42 -3.08
CA ILE A 135 -15.09 -2.55 -3.64
C ILE A 135 -16.27 -3.32 -4.25
N GLN A 136 -16.02 -4.44 -4.92
CA GLN A 136 -17.09 -5.24 -5.53
C GLN A 136 -18.04 -5.81 -4.47
N GLU A 137 -17.49 -6.30 -3.35
CA GLU A 137 -18.30 -6.80 -2.25
C GLU A 137 -19.08 -5.67 -1.55
N HIS A 138 -18.48 -4.48 -1.43
CA HIS A 138 -19.19 -3.31 -0.91
C HIS A 138 -20.42 -2.98 -1.75
N ILE A 139 -20.27 -2.87 -3.08
CA ILE A 139 -21.37 -2.59 -4.02
C ILE A 139 -22.47 -3.65 -3.92
N HIS A 140 -22.09 -4.93 -3.86
CA HIS A 140 -23.06 -6.01 -3.73
C HIS A 140 -23.84 -5.98 -2.40
N ARG A 141 -23.23 -5.50 -1.30
CA ARG A 141 -23.86 -5.47 0.03
C ARG A 141 -24.79 -4.28 0.24
N THR A 142 -24.49 -3.13 -0.34
CA THR A 142 -25.25 -1.88 -0.14
C THR A 142 -26.38 -1.68 -1.14
N SER A 143 -26.51 -2.56 -2.14
CA SER A 143 -27.52 -2.56 -3.22
C SER A 143 -27.49 -1.34 -4.16
N PHE A 144 -27.20 -0.13 -3.67
CA PHE A 144 -26.89 1.09 -4.41
C PHE A 144 -26.10 2.02 -3.47
N PRO A 145 -24.80 1.79 -3.24
CA PRO A 145 -24.05 2.71 -2.38
C PRO A 145 -24.05 4.10 -3.00
N GLU A 146 -24.19 5.13 -2.16
CA GLU A 146 -23.82 6.48 -2.54
C GLU A 146 -22.31 6.51 -2.78
N ILE A 147 -21.89 6.24 -4.03
CA ILE A 147 -20.50 6.34 -4.44
C ILE A 147 -20.25 7.79 -4.79
N ARG A 148 -19.58 8.51 -3.87
CA ARG A 148 -19.18 9.88 -4.13
C ARG A 148 -18.24 9.93 -5.33
N THR A 149 -18.57 10.75 -6.32
CA THR A 149 -17.70 11.04 -7.47
C THR A 149 -16.25 11.35 -7.06
N ALA A 150 -16.01 12.01 -5.93
CA ALA A 150 -14.66 12.27 -5.40
C ALA A 150 -13.83 10.99 -5.17
N GLU A 151 -14.45 9.90 -4.72
CA GLU A 151 -13.80 8.61 -4.47
C GLU A 151 -13.41 7.90 -5.78
N ILE A 152 -14.20 8.08 -6.83
CA ILE A 152 -13.88 7.61 -8.18
C ILE A 152 -12.73 8.45 -8.77
N HIS A 153 -12.80 9.78 -8.63
CA HIS A 153 -11.83 10.72 -9.18
C HIS A 153 -10.42 10.51 -8.65
N LYS A 154 -10.26 10.27 -7.35
CA LYS A 154 -8.92 10.10 -6.77
C LYS A 154 -8.22 8.85 -7.31
N ILE A 155 -8.96 7.74 -7.46
CA ILE A 155 -8.42 6.49 -8.01
C ILE A 155 -8.16 6.63 -9.51
N SER A 156 -9.12 7.19 -10.26
CA SER A 156 -8.98 7.35 -11.71
C SER A 156 -7.81 8.26 -12.06
N LEU A 157 -7.60 9.34 -11.32
CA LEU A 157 -6.46 10.24 -11.56
C LEU A 157 -5.13 9.54 -11.33
N ILE A 158 -4.95 8.78 -10.24
CA ILE A 158 -3.67 8.09 -10.02
C ILE A 158 -3.44 6.98 -11.03
N ASP A 159 -4.49 6.24 -11.43
CA ASP A 159 -4.34 5.16 -12.40
C ASP A 159 -3.96 5.72 -13.78
N VAL A 160 -4.58 6.83 -14.20
CA VAL A 160 -4.21 7.52 -15.43
C VAL A 160 -2.82 8.13 -15.34
N ARG A 161 -2.50 8.80 -14.23
CA ARG A 161 -1.22 9.50 -14.03
C ARG A 161 -0.03 8.54 -14.03
N PHE A 162 -0.17 7.40 -13.35
CA PHE A 162 0.90 6.42 -13.19
C PHE A 162 0.83 5.29 -14.22
N GLY A 163 -0.19 5.29 -15.06
CA GLY A 163 -0.35 4.28 -16.08
C GLY A 163 -0.59 2.89 -15.48
N ASN A 164 -1.51 2.77 -14.52
CA ASN A 164 -1.81 1.50 -13.88
C ASN A 164 -2.53 0.54 -14.84
N MET A 165 -1.94 -0.64 -15.06
CA MET A 165 -2.45 -1.64 -15.97
C MET A 165 -3.29 -2.75 -15.30
N ASP A 166 -3.40 -2.77 -13.96
CA ASP A 166 -4.12 -3.81 -13.21
C ASP A 166 -5.04 -3.25 -12.11
N ARG A 167 -5.73 -2.14 -12.36
CA ARG A 167 -6.81 -1.69 -11.46
C ARG A 167 -8.06 -2.54 -11.64
N ASN A 168 -8.11 -3.66 -10.93
CA ASN A 168 -9.29 -4.51 -10.80
C ASN A 168 -10.01 -4.30 -9.45
N ALA A 169 -11.19 -4.91 -9.30
CA ALA A 169 -12.04 -4.74 -8.10
C ALA A 169 -11.42 -5.27 -6.79
N LYS A 170 -10.44 -6.16 -6.86
CA LYS A 170 -9.73 -6.66 -5.67
C LYS A 170 -8.63 -5.68 -5.25
N ASN A 171 -8.19 -4.82 -6.16
CA ASN A 171 -7.15 -3.83 -5.92
C ASN A 171 -7.73 -2.50 -5.42
N ILE A 172 -9.00 -2.48 -5.00
CA ILE A 172 -9.62 -1.35 -4.30
C ILE A 172 -10.28 -1.89 -3.04
N ILE A 173 -9.80 -1.42 -1.88
CA ILE A 173 -10.40 -1.73 -0.58
C ILE A 173 -11.28 -0.58 -0.11
N VAL A 174 -12.30 -0.89 0.68
CA VAL A 174 -13.25 0.09 1.21
C VAL A 174 -13.09 0.18 2.72
N LYS A 175 -12.65 1.35 3.19
CA LYS A 175 -12.72 1.75 4.60
C LYS A 175 -14.06 2.43 4.83
N VAL A 176 -14.72 2.17 5.95
CA VAL A 176 -15.98 2.85 6.29
C VAL A 176 -15.75 3.64 7.58
N GLU A 177 -15.87 4.97 7.49
CA GLU A 177 -15.74 5.89 8.62
C GLU A 177 -17.03 6.70 8.72
N ASP A 178 -17.66 6.74 9.90
CA ASP A 178 -18.93 7.45 10.12
C ASP A 178 -20.03 7.09 9.09
N ASN A 179 -20.09 5.81 8.70
CA ASN A 179 -20.96 5.25 7.66
C ASN A 179 -20.68 5.75 6.23
N ILE A 180 -19.56 6.43 6.01
CA ILE A 180 -19.13 6.92 4.70
C ILE A 180 -18.07 5.95 4.14
N PRO A 181 -18.28 5.38 2.94
CA PRO A 181 -17.28 4.56 2.29
C PRO A 181 -16.17 5.41 1.68
N HIS A 182 -14.93 5.03 1.97
CA HIS A 182 -13.71 5.59 1.40
C HIS A 182 -12.94 4.49 0.68
N PHE A 183 -12.67 4.70 -0.60
CA PHE A 183 -11.92 3.79 -1.45
C PHE A 183 -10.44 4.04 -1.29
N VAL A 184 -9.67 2.97 -1.12
CA VAL A 184 -8.21 3.03 -1.04
C VAL A 184 -7.64 2.11 -2.12
N PRO A 185 -6.88 2.66 -3.07
CA PRO A 185 -6.20 1.86 -4.07
C PRO A 185 -5.01 1.14 -3.44
N ILE A 186 -4.86 -0.13 -3.77
CA ILE A 186 -3.74 -0.98 -3.35
C ILE A 186 -3.13 -1.68 -4.55
N ASP A 187 -2.00 -2.35 -4.38
CA ASP A 187 -1.36 -3.18 -5.41
C ASP A 187 -1.03 -2.38 -6.70
N HIS A 188 0.09 -1.65 -6.62
CA HIS A 188 0.50 -0.67 -7.64
C HIS A 188 1.66 -1.14 -8.52
N GLU A 189 2.03 -2.42 -8.45
CA GLU A 189 3.22 -2.96 -9.12
C GLU A 189 3.18 -2.87 -10.66
N MET A 190 1.99 -2.71 -11.22
CA MET A 190 1.76 -2.56 -12.66
C MET A 190 1.66 -1.10 -13.13
N CYS A 191 2.16 -0.15 -12.33
CA CYS A 191 2.33 1.25 -12.69
C CYS A 191 3.69 1.49 -13.40
N PHE A 192 3.79 2.59 -14.15
CA PHE A 192 4.99 3.04 -14.88
C PHE A 192 5.55 2.05 -15.92
N ILE A 193 4.79 1.02 -16.30
CA ILE A 193 5.18 0.06 -17.34
C ILE A 193 5.06 0.76 -18.70
N ASN A 194 6.15 1.40 -19.13
CA ASN A 194 6.25 2.15 -20.38
C ASN A 194 6.97 1.37 -21.49
N THR A 195 7.40 0.13 -21.23
CA THR A 195 8.06 -0.74 -22.19
C THR A 195 7.34 -2.08 -22.32
N GLY A 196 7.11 -2.54 -23.55
CA GLY A 196 6.64 -3.89 -23.85
C GLY A 196 5.14 -4.05 -24.17
N GLN A 197 4.27 -3.13 -23.73
CA GLN A 197 2.85 -3.12 -24.11
C GLN A 197 2.37 -1.68 -24.33
N ASN A 198 1.52 -1.48 -25.35
CA ASN A 198 0.81 -0.22 -25.48
C ASN A 198 -0.01 -0.01 -24.21
N TYR A 199 0.11 1.18 -23.62
CA TYR A 199 -0.73 1.56 -22.49
C TYR A 199 -2.19 1.46 -22.90
N ASN A 200 -2.82 0.37 -22.50
CA ASN A 200 -4.24 0.14 -22.63
C ASN A 200 -4.75 0.22 -21.19
N LEU A 201 -5.51 1.27 -20.86
CA LEU A 201 -6.31 1.27 -19.64
C LEU A 201 -7.21 0.03 -19.68
N CYS A 202 -6.75 -1.07 -19.09
CA CYS A 202 -7.38 -2.38 -19.18
C CYS A 202 -8.63 -2.40 -18.32
N LYS A 203 -9.72 -1.83 -18.85
CA LYS A 203 -11.05 -1.81 -18.22
C LYS A 203 -10.97 -1.46 -16.73
N PRO A 204 -10.36 -0.31 -16.38
CA PRO A 204 -10.18 0.04 -14.98
C PRO A 204 -11.53 -0.03 -14.27
N TYR A 205 -11.58 -0.75 -13.15
CA TYR A 205 -12.84 -1.11 -12.52
C TYR A 205 -13.73 0.10 -12.19
N TRP A 206 -13.11 1.25 -11.91
CA TRP A 206 -13.82 2.49 -11.61
C TRP A 206 -14.69 3.01 -12.77
N LEU A 207 -14.48 2.59 -14.03
CA LEU A 207 -15.38 2.90 -15.14
C LEU A 207 -16.73 2.18 -15.05
N SER A 208 -16.82 1.11 -14.26
CA SER A 208 -18.08 0.38 -14.00
C SER A 208 -18.83 0.90 -12.79
N LEU A 209 -18.29 1.90 -12.08
CA LEU A 209 -18.95 2.53 -10.96
C LEU A 209 -19.84 3.65 -11.48
N GLU A 210 -21.14 3.54 -11.23
CA GLU A 210 -22.10 4.62 -11.50
C GLU A 210 -22.34 5.42 -10.23
N ASP A 211 -22.32 6.75 -10.34
CA ASP A 211 -22.68 7.64 -9.23
C ASP A 211 -24.21 7.67 -9.10
N SER A 212 -24.71 7.23 -7.94
CA SER A 212 -26.15 7.20 -7.66
C SER A 212 -26.79 8.59 -7.63
N SER A 213 -26.01 9.65 -7.37
CA SER A 213 -26.51 11.03 -7.31
C SER A 213 -26.97 11.55 -8.67
N ILE A 214 -26.52 10.95 -9.78
CA ILE A 214 -26.96 11.33 -11.14
C ILE A 214 -28.43 10.93 -11.37
N TYR A 215 -28.95 9.97 -10.61
CA TYR A 215 -30.34 9.51 -10.70
C TYR A 215 -31.30 10.27 -9.76
N GLU A 216 -30.79 11.18 -8.91
CA GLU A 216 -31.57 11.95 -7.93
C GLU A 216 -31.77 13.44 -8.30
N ALA A 217 -31.46 13.83 -9.54
CA ALA A 217 -31.74 15.17 -10.10
C ALA A 217 -32.91 15.14 -11.11
#